data_AF-A0A450WS38-F1
#
_entry.id   AF-A0A450WS38-F1
#
_cell.length_a   1.000
_cell.length_b   1.000
_cell.length_c   1.000
_cell.angle_alpha   90.00
_cell.angle_beta   90.00
_cell.angle_gamma   90.00
#
_symmetry.space_group_name_H-M   'P 1'
#
loop_
_entity.id
_entity.type
_entity.pdbx_description
1 polymer ?
#
loop_
_entity_poly.entity_id
_entity_poly.type
_entity_poly.pdbx_seq_one_letter_code
_entity_poly.pdbx_strand_id
1 'polypeptide(L)' 'MATASRIEWMEHTWNPTMGCTKISPGCRHCYAEAMAQRLQAMRDPGYDNGFRLS' A
#
# COMPACT_ATOMS: atom_id res chain seq x y z
N MET A 1 1.06 -0.63 -11.05
CA MET A 1 -0.42 -0.62 -11.22
C MET A 1 -0.80 -1.45 -12.43
N ALA A 2 -1.93 -2.15 -12.41
CA ALA A 2 -2.32 -3.07 -13.49
C ALA A 2 -3.19 -2.37 -14.54
N THR A 3 -2.75 -2.43 -15.79
CA THR A 3 -3.46 -1.92 -16.99
C THR A 3 -4.65 -2.79 -17.42
N ALA A 4 -4.80 -3.99 -16.83
CA ALA A 4 -5.97 -4.83 -17.00
C ALA A 4 -6.21 -5.61 -15.70
N SER A 5 -7.38 -5.41 -15.11
CA SER A 5 -7.81 -6.08 -13.90
C SER A 5 -8.25 -7.51 -14.21
N ARG A 6 -7.97 -8.43 -13.27
CA ARG A 6 -8.44 -9.83 -13.33
C ARG A 6 -9.81 -10.00 -12.67
N ILE A 7 -10.38 -8.93 -12.13
CA ILE A 7 -11.68 -8.93 -11.49
C ILE A 7 -12.73 -8.71 -12.58
N GLU A 8 -13.62 -9.68 -12.74
CA GLU A 8 -14.50 -9.84 -13.92
C GLU A 8 -15.35 -8.61 -14.26
N TRP A 9 -15.78 -7.86 -13.25
CA TRP A 9 -16.66 -6.70 -13.43
C TRP A 9 -15.95 -5.34 -13.51
N MET A 10 -14.62 -5.27 -13.44
CA MET A 10 -13.89 -3.99 -13.57
C MET A 10 -12.63 -4.10 -14.41
N GLU A 11 -12.37 -3.06 -15.20
CA GLU A 11 -11.26 -3.03 -16.16
C GLU A 11 -9.90 -2.72 -15.51
N HIS A 12 -9.87 -1.91 -14.46
CA HIS A 12 -8.64 -1.41 -13.85
C HIS A 12 -8.73 -1.39 -12.33
N THR A 13 -7.57 -1.53 -11.67
CA THR A 13 -7.45 -1.34 -10.23
C THR A 13 -6.50 -0.20 -9.92
N TRP A 14 -6.91 0.65 -8.98
CA TRP A 14 -6.10 1.74 -8.50
C TRP A 14 -6.14 1.83 -6.98
N ASN A 15 -4.96 1.94 -6.38
CA ASN A 15 -4.82 2.33 -4.99
C ASN A 15 -4.37 3.81 -4.94
N PRO A 16 -5.25 4.75 -4.57
CA PRO A 16 -4.96 6.18 -4.58
C PRO A 16 -4.10 6.63 -3.40
N THR A 17 -4.00 5.81 -2.36
CA THR A 17 -3.29 6.16 -1.13
C THR A 17 -2.44 5.01 -0.63
N MET A 18 -1.28 5.36 -0.11
CA MET A 18 -0.39 4.44 0.58
C MET A 18 -0.08 4.99 1.96
N GLY A 19 -0.09 4.15 3.00
CA GLY A 19 0.22 4.57 4.36
C GLY A 19 -0.94 5.18 5.15
N CYS A 20 -0.70 5.50 6.41
CA CYS A 20 -1.67 6.21 7.26
C CYS A 20 -0.99 6.92 8.45
N THR A 21 -1.71 7.85 9.07
CA THR A 21 -1.30 8.45 10.36
C THR A 21 -1.74 7.55 11.50
N LYS A 22 -0.80 7.18 12.39
CA LYS A 22 -1.12 6.35 13.57
C LYS A 22 -1.82 7.19 14.63
N ILE A 23 -3.06 6.84 14.98
CA ILE A 23 -3.91 7.62 15.90
C ILE A 23 -4.12 6.96 17.27
N SER A 24 -3.84 5.67 17.43
CA SER A 24 -4.14 4.93 18.66
C SER A 24 -3.18 3.76 18.90
N PRO A 25 -3.15 3.17 20.12
CA PRO A 25 -2.36 1.98 20.42
C PRO A 25 -2.68 0.77 19.52
N GLY A 26 -3.87 0.73 18.91
CA GLY A 26 -4.26 -0.31 17.96
C GLY A 26 -3.39 -0.36 16.70
N CYS A 27 -2.66 0.71 16.38
CA CYS A 27 -1.78 0.75 15.22
C CYS A 27 -0.48 -0.07 15.38
N ARG A 28 -0.17 -0.58 16.59
CA ARG A 28 1.12 -1.22 16.92
C ARG A 28 1.45 -2.45 16.07
N HIS A 29 0.44 -3.18 15.59
CA HIS A 29 0.60 -4.40 14.80
C HIS A 29 -0.10 -4.29 13.43
N CYS A 30 0.00 -3.13 12.79
CA CYS A 30 -0.58 -2.89 11.47
C CYS A 30 0.11 -3.74 10.39
N TYR A 31 -0.65 -4.64 9.74
CA TYR A 31 -0.12 -5.46 8.65
C TYR A 31 0.38 -4.61 7.47
N ALA A 32 -0.30 -3.49 7.19
CA ALA A 32 0.00 -2.63 6.04
C ALA A 32 1.35 -1.93 6.21
N GLU A 33 1.76 -1.60 7.43
CA GLU A 33 3.08 -1.02 7.71
C GLU A 33 4.20 -2.03 7.46
N ALA A 34 4.05 -3.25 7.98
CA ALA A 34 5.02 -4.32 7.75
C ALA A 34 5.13 -4.67 6.26
N MET A 35 4.01 -4.70 5.55
CA MET A 35 4.00 -4.93 4.10
C MET A 35 4.68 -3.78 3.34
N ALA A 36 4.41 -2.53 3.70
CA ALA A 36 5.03 -1.38 3.05
C ALA A 36 6.55 -1.37 3.25
N GLN A 37 7.06 -1.74 4.44
CA GLN A 37 8.50 -1.89 4.68
C GLN A 37 9.12 -2.97 3.78
N ARG A 38 8.44 -4.12 3.64
CA ARG A 38 8.88 -5.19 2.74
C ARG A 38 8.92 -4.73 1.28
N LEU A 39 7.86 -4.09 0.80
CA LEU A 39 7.75 -3.66 -0.59
C LEU A 39 8.74 -2.53 -0.92
N GLN A 40 8.98 -1.63 0.03
CA GLN A 40 10.04 -0.64 -0.08
C GLN A 40 11.43 -1.29 -0.18
N ALA A 41 11.73 -2.30 0.65
CA ALA A 41 12.99 -3.04 0.56
C ALA A 41 13.15 -3.79 -0.78
N MET A 42 12.04 -4.23 -1.38
CA MET A 42 11.99 -4.86 -2.70
C MET A 42 12.04 -3.84 -3.86
N ARG A 43 12.00 -2.53 -3.58
CA ARG A 43 11.91 -1.45 -4.56
C ARG A 43 10.69 -1.59 -5.48
N ASP A 44 9.56 -1.99 -4.91
CA ASP A 44 8.29 -2.03 -5.64
C ASP A 44 7.82 -0.60 -5.99
N PRO A 45 7.50 -0.30 -7.26
CA PRO A 45 7.05 1.02 -7.68
C PRO A 45 5.85 1.53 -6.87
N GLY A 46 5.96 2.76 -6.33
CA GLY A 46 4.91 3.37 -5.51
C GLY A 46 5.11 3.20 -4.00
N TYR A 47 6.11 2.42 -3.58
CA TYR A 47 6.52 2.28 -2.18
C TYR A 47 7.81 3.04 -1.85
N ASP A 48 8.23 3.99 -2.69
CA ASP A 48 9.45 4.78 -2.51
C ASP A 48 9.46 5.51 -1.16
N ASN A 49 8.29 5.99 -0.73
CA ASN A 49 8.07 6.69 0.53
C ASN A 49 7.74 5.76 1.72
N GLY A 50 7.78 4.44 1.53
CA GLY A 50 7.46 3.45 2.55
C GLY A 50 6.00 3.53 3.00
N PHE A 51 5.76 3.57 4.33
CA PHE A 51 4.42 3.66 4.92
C PHE A 51 3.95 5.10 5.18
N ARG A 52 4.65 6.11 4.66
CA ARG A 52 4.23 7.51 4.78
C ARG A 52 2.99 7.73 3.91
N LEU A 53 1.99 8.43 4.47
CA LEU A 53 0.78 8.80 3.73
C LEU A 53 1.14 9.59 2.46
N SER A 54 0.80 9.03 1.30
CA SER A 54 0.98 9.63 -0.04
C SER A 54 -0.21 9.35 -0.93
#